data_AF-A0A6L3NBF5-F1
#
_entry.id   AF-A0A6L3NBF5-F1
#
_cell.length_a   1.000
_cell.length_b   1.000
_cell.length_c   1.000
_cell.angle_alpha   90.00
_cell.angle_beta   90.00
_cell.angle_gamma   90.00
#
_symmetry.space_group_name_H-M   'P 1'
#
loop_
_entity.id
_entity.type
_entity.pdbx_description
1 polymer ?
#
loop_
_entity_poly.entity_id
_entity_poly.type
_entity_poly.pdbx_seq_one_letter_code
_entity_poly.pdbx_strand_id
1 'polypeptide(L)'
;MRSPATKGTLALAVLAVSLIMAGCASMGDNKPQSARIDANALDAGAAIRAANRDAGWPASDWWRAYRDPQLDAWVAAAQAGNP
;
A
#
# COMPACT_ATOMS: atom_id res chain seq x y z
N MET A 1 36.60 5.66 -38.74
CA MET A 1 36.86 4.42 -37.99
C MET A 1 36.39 4.63 -36.56
N ARG A 2 35.33 3.94 -36.12
CA ARG A 2 34.84 4.04 -34.74
C ARG A 2 35.37 2.84 -33.96
N SER A 3 36.13 3.09 -32.90
CA SER A 3 36.78 2.05 -32.09
C SER A 3 35.76 1.06 -31.50
N PRO A 4 36.08 -0.24 -31.43
CA PRO A 4 35.15 -1.27 -30.95
C PRO A 4 34.68 -1.03 -29.51
N ALA A 5 35.54 -0.41 -28.67
CA ALA A 5 35.20 -0.01 -27.32
C ALA A 5 34.02 0.99 -27.26
N THR A 6 34.00 1.99 -28.16
CA THR A 6 32.94 3.01 -28.22
C THR A 6 31.59 2.42 -28.67
N LYS A 7 31.62 1.38 -29.51
CA LYS A 7 30.42 0.66 -29.95
C LYS A 7 29.85 -0.22 -28.82
N GLY A 8 30.71 -0.86 -28.03
CA GLY A 8 30.30 -1.68 -26.88
C GLY A 8 29.65 -0.86 -25.76
N THR A 9 30.23 0.29 -25.41
CA THR A 9 29.64 1.20 -24.42
C THR A 9 28.31 1.78 -24.87
N LEU A 10 28.15 2.09 -26.16
CA LEU A 10 26.88 2.59 -26.68
C LEU A 10 25.78 1.51 -26.62
N ALA A 11 26.09 0.27 -26.99
CA ALA A 11 25.15 -0.84 -26.91
C ALA A 11 24.75 -1.16 -25.46
N LEU A 12 25.70 -1.10 -24.53
CA LEU A 12 25.45 -1.35 -23.11
C LEU A 12 24.59 -0.25 -22.48
N ALA A 13 24.83 1.02 -22.85
CA ALA A 13 24.01 2.14 -22.39
C ALA A 13 22.57 2.05 -22.92
N VAL A 14 22.41 1.68 -24.20
CA VAL A 14 21.08 1.48 -24.80
C VAL A 14 20.34 0.31 -24.11
N LEU A 15 21.02 -0.79 -23.82
CA LEU A 15 20.43 -1.93 -23.10
C LEU A 15 20.02 -1.56 -21.67
N ALA A 16 20.89 -0.87 -20.93
CA ALA A 16 20.62 -0.44 -19.55
C ALA A 16 19.42 0.50 -19.47
N VAL A 17 19.32 1.48 -20.37
CA VAL A 17 18.18 2.41 -20.44
C VAL A 17 16.88 1.68 -20.82
N SER A 18 16.96 0.70 -21.73
CA SER A 18 15.79 -0.10 -22.15
C SER A 18 15.26 -0.96 -20.99
N LEU A 19 16.15 -1.52 -20.18
CA LEU A 19 15.78 -2.34 -19.02
C LEU A 19 15.19 -1.51 -17.86
N ILE A 20 15.71 -0.30 -17.62
CA ILE A 20 15.16 0.61 -16.60
C ILE A 20 13.75 1.06 -16.98
N MET A 21 13.50 1.35 -18.26
CA MET A 21 12.19 1.78 -18.73
C MET A 21 11.13 0.66 -18.73
N ALA A 22 11.53 -0.60 -18.96
CA ALA A 22 10.63 -1.75 -18.88
C ALA A 22 10.25 -2.15 -17.43
N GLY A 23 11.01 -1.68 -16.43
CA GLY A 23 10.77 -1.93 -15.00
C GLY A 23 9.70 -1.04 -14.35
N CYS A 24 9.21 -0.01 -15.04
CA CYS A 24 8.06 0.77 -14.58
C CYS A 24 6.77 0.04 -15.01
N ALA A 25 6.42 -0.97 -14.23
CA ALA A 25 5.40 -1.99 -14.50
C ALA A 25 4.15 -1.47 -15.23
N SER A 26 3.85 -2.08 -16.39
CA SER A 26 2.51 -2.01 -16.95
C SER A 26 1.55 -2.65 -15.95
N MET A 27 0.58 -1.88 -15.46
CA MET A 27 -0.48 -2.36 -14.58
C MET A 27 -1.49 -3.26 -15.31
N GLY A 28 -1.19 -3.69 -16.54
CA GLY A 28 -2.06 -4.54 -17.36
C GLY A 28 -3.49 -4.00 -17.46
N ASP A 29 -4.43 -4.90 -17.71
CA ASP A 29 -5.86 -4.62 -17.52
C ASP A 29 -6.22 -4.75 -16.03
N ASN A 30 -5.84 -3.77 -15.21
CA ASN A 30 -6.25 -3.69 -13.80
C ASN A 30 -7.70 -3.19 -13.64
N LYS A 31 -8.64 -3.74 -14.41
CA LYS A 31 -10.04 -3.38 -14.25
C LYS A 31 -10.52 -3.84 -12.87
N PRO A 32 -11.20 -2.97 -12.10
CA PRO A 32 -11.80 -3.38 -10.84
C PRO A 32 -12.64 -4.63 -11.05
N GLN A 33 -12.25 -5.73 -10.39
CA GLN A 33 -12.99 -6.99 -10.44
C GLN A 33 -14.20 -6.96 -9.51
N SER A 34 -14.25 -5.99 -8.59
CA SER A 34 -15.37 -5.77 -7.69
C SER A 34 -16.52 -5.09 -8.40
N ALA A 35 -17.71 -5.68 -8.32
CA ALA A 35 -18.94 -4.97 -8.64
C ALA A 35 -19.27 -3.97 -7.51
N ARG A 36 -19.77 -2.79 -7.88
CA ARG A 36 -20.34 -1.85 -6.90
C ARG A 36 -21.59 -2.49 -6.30
N ILE A 37 -21.57 -2.70 -4.99
CA ILE A 37 -22.73 -3.18 -4.25
C ILE A 37 -23.62 -1.98 -3.90
N ASP A 38 -24.94 -2.12 -4.04
CA ASP A 38 -25.87 -1.15 -3.49
C ASP A 38 -25.76 -1.16 -1.96
N ALA A 39 -25.34 -0.03 -1.37
CA ALA A 39 -25.18 0.09 0.07
C ALA A 39 -26.49 -0.21 0.83
N ASN A 40 -27.65 0.05 0.22
CA ASN A 40 -28.95 -0.23 0.83
C ASN A 40 -29.33 -1.72 0.77
N ALA A 41 -28.67 -2.50 -0.10
CA ALA A 41 -28.86 -3.95 -0.17
C ALA A 41 -28.00 -4.71 0.85
N LEU A 42 -27.05 -4.03 1.51
CA LEU A 42 -26.25 -4.61 2.58
C LEU A 42 -27.00 -4.52 3.91
N ASP A 43 -27.24 -5.66 4.56
CA ASP A 43 -27.50 -5.67 6.01
C ASP A 43 -26.18 -5.46 6.76
N ALA A 44 -25.63 -4.26 6.61
CA ALA A 44 -24.40 -3.85 7.27
C ALA A 44 -24.54 -3.99 8.79
N GLY A 45 -25.74 -3.79 9.35
CA GLY A 45 -25.99 -3.93 10.78
C GLY A 45 -25.68 -5.34 11.30
N ALA A 46 -26.22 -6.38 10.66
CA ALA A 46 -25.95 -7.76 11.08
C ALA A 46 -24.50 -8.15 10.81
N ALA A 47 -23.95 -7.79 9.64
CA ALA A 47 -22.58 -8.10 9.27
C ALA A 47 -21.55 -7.41 10.21
N ILE A 48 -21.76 -6.13 10.54
CA ILE A 48 -20.91 -5.38 11.48
C ILE A 48 -21.02 -5.97 12.87
N ARG A 49 -22.23 -6.31 13.37
CA ARG A 49 -22.38 -6.92 14.70
C ARG A 49 -21.71 -8.29 14.79
N ALA A 50 -21.83 -9.12 13.74
CA ALA A 50 -21.16 -10.41 13.67
C ALA A 50 -19.63 -10.22 13.65
N ALA A 51 -19.14 -9.34 12.77
CA ALA A 51 -17.72 -9.00 12.71
C ALA A 51 -17.20 -8.45 14.05
N ASN A 52 -17.95 -7.62 14.76
CA ASN A 52 -17.49 -7.06 16.02
C ASN A 52 -17.34 -8.11 17.13
N ARG A 53 -18.13 -9.19 17.10
CA ARG A 53 -17.94 -10.32 18.02
C ARG A 53 -16.72 -11.16 17.65
N ASP A 54 -16.52 -11.39 16.36
CA ASP A 54 -15.56 -12.40 15.87
C ASP A 54 -14.18 -11.80 15.55
N ALA A 55 -14.08 -10.47 15.38
CA ALA A 55 -12.88 -9.80 14.89
C ALA A 55 -11.72 -9.75 15.91
N GLY A 56 -11.99 -9.96 17.20
CA GLY A 56 -10.96 -9.90 18.23
C GLY A 56 -10.18 -8.59 18.19
N TRP A 57 -10.87 -7.46 18.00
CA TRP A 57 -10.25 -6.14 17.89
C TRP A 57 -9.29 -5.92 19.07
N PRO A 58 -8.08 -5.43 18.81
CA PRO A 58 -7.15 -5.18 19.89
C PRO A 58 -7.68 -4.03 20.77
N ALA A 59 -7.15 -3.92 21.99
CA ALA A 59 -7.56 -2.88 22.92
C ALA A 59 -7.47 -1.49 22.27
N SER A 60 -8.27 -0.55 22.74
CA SER A 60 -8.27 0.83 22.22
C SER A 60 -6.87 1.46 22.23
N ASP A 61 -6.00 1.00 23.11
CA ASP A 61 -4.61 1.40 23.28
C ASP A 61 -3.63 0.30 22.84
N TRP A 62 -3.98 -0.45 21.81
CA TRP A 62 -3.19 -1.57 21.26
C TRP A 62 -1.71 -1.26 21.06
N TRP A 63 -1.37 -0.02 20.73
CA TRP A 63 -0.01 0.42 20.47
C TRP A 63 0.87 0.40 21.75
N ARG A 64 0.28 0.41 22.95
CA ARG A 64 1.04 0.32 24.22
C ARG A 64 1.74 -1.03 24.40
N ALA A 65 1.29 -2.08 23.72
CA ALA A 65 1.95 -3.37 23.74
C ALA A 65 3.41 -3.30 23.25
N TYR A 66 3.75 -2.30 22.42
CA TYR A 66 5.11 -2.08 21.93
C TYR A 66 6.04 -1.45 22.97
N ARG A 67 5.50 -0.89 24.07
CA ARG A 67 6.26 -0.22 25.14
C ARG A 67 7.22 0.85 24.61
N ASP A 68 6.79 1.59 23.60
CA ASP A 68 7.54 2.67 22.96
C ASP A 68 6.97 4.03 23.41
N PRO A 69 7.70 4.79 24.26
CA PRO A 69 7.26 6.09 24.74
C PRO A 69 7.11 7.14 23.62
N GLN A 70 7.85 7.01 22.51
CA GLN A 70 7.73 7.91 21.37
C GLN A 70 6.42 7.67 20.62
N LEU A 71 6.06 6.40 20.42
CA LEU A 71 4.79 6.03 19.80
C LEU A 71 3.59 6.52 20.63
N ASP A 72 3.67 6.38 21.95
CA ASP A 72 2.65 6.92 22.86
C ASP A 72 2.44 8.43 22.68
N ALA A 73 3.53 9.19 22.58
CA ALA A 73 3.49 10.63 22.38
C ALA A 73 2.85 11.02 21.05
N TRP A 74 3.17 10.29 19.96
CA TRP A 74 2.58 10.55 18.65
C TRP A 74 1.10 10.25 18.59
N VAL A 75 0.67 9.13 19.14
CA VAL A 75 -0.76 8.75 19.14
C VAL A 75 -1.58 9.73 20.00
N ALA A 76 -1.03 10.21 21.11
CA ALA A 76 -1.68 11.25 21.92
C ALA A 76 -1.81 12.58 21.14
N ALA A 77 -0.74 13.01 20.46
CA ALA A 77 -0.76 14.23 19.65
C ALA A 77 -1.74 14.14 18.47
N ALA A 78 -1.80 12.98 17.81
CA ALA A 78 -2.73 12.74 16.71
C ALA A 78 -4.19 12.84 17.15
N GLN A 79 -4.54 12.27 18.31
CA GLN A 79 -5.90 12.33 18.85
C GLN A 79 -6.30 13.74 19.29
N ALA A 80 -5.38 14.49 19.91
CA ALA A 80 -5.65 15.85 20.38
C ALA A 80 -6.04 16.83 19.24
N GLY A 81 -5.58 16.58 18.01
CA GLY A 81 -5.87 17.41 16.84
C GLY A 81 -7.07 16.95 16.00
N ASN A 82 -7.76 15.87 16.37
CA ASN A 82 -8.80 15.24 15.55
C ASN A 82 -9.99 14.79 16.44
N PRO A 83 -10.87 15.73 16.86
CA PRO A 83 -12.05 15.43 17.68
C PRO A 83 -13.14 14.66 16.94
#